data_AF-A0A7J7KN24-F1
#
_entry.id   AF-A0A7J7KN24-F1
#
_cell.length_a   1.000
_cell.length_b   1.000
_cell.length_c   1.000
_cell.angle_alpha   90.00
_cell.angle_beta   90.00
_cell.angle_gamma   90.00
#
_symmetry.space_group_name_H-M   'P 1'
#
loop_
_entity.id
_entity.type
_entity.pdbx_description
1 polymer ?
#
loop_
_entity_poly.entity_id
_entity_poly.type
_entity_poly.pdbx_seq_one_letter_code
_entity_poly.pdbx_strand_id
1 'polypeptide(L)'
;MRSKYVYKVSPAESLPVEDNSVTLIQAAAALHWLNYEKFYRECDRVLVPGGVIAAFSYTLNIHFDHPLAAEIAEVFLEMKTKLTSADNPYCEKREKLTLQKYTDESVQIPYRDSKRIDNEYIKVSTTVAGFLKFYRSVSLVRLYINSCPENMEWWNTCCQRFMEACGTADLETPLTYRIEAFLLLGRKPKIPASDDCEYN
;
A
#
# COMPACT_ATOMS: atom_id res chain seq x y z
N MET A 1 -20.00 -0.55 -27.47
CA MET A 1 -18.92 -1.27 -26.75
C MET A 1 -19.27 -1.25 -25.26
N ARG A 2 -19.41 -2.39 -24.59
CA ARG A 2 -19.58 -2.39 -23.12
C ARG A 2 -18.25 -2.02 -22.46
N SER A 3 -18.28 -1.18 -21.44
CA SER A 3 -17.10 -0.85 -20.61
C SER A 3 -16.49 -2.13 -20.05
N LYS A 4 -15.16 -2.24 -20.06
CA LYS A 4 -14.41 -3.35 -19.42
C LYS A 4 -14.36 -3.24 -17.89
N TYR A 5 -14.87 -2.15 -17.33
CA TYR A 5 -14.80 -1.83 -15.91
C TYR A 5 -16.18 -1.57 -15.34
N VAL A 6 -16.42 -2.10 -14.14
CA VAL A 6 -17.63 -1.88 -13.34
C VAL A 6 -17.20 -1.52 -11.93
N TYR A 7 -17.70 -0.40 -11.41
CA TYR A 7 -17.49 0.02 -10.03
C TYR A 7 -18.71 -0.37 -9.19
N LYS A 8 -18.46 -0.90 -7.99
CA LYS A 8 -19.49 -1.31 -7.04
C LYS A 8 -19.13 -0.80 -5.65
N VAL A 9 -20.14 -0.36 -4.91
CA VAL A 9 -20.00 -0.04 -3.48
C VAL A 9 -20.27 -1.31 -2.70
N SER A 10 -19.26 -1.84 -2.03
CA SER A 10 -19.40 -2.99 -1.13
C SER A 10 -18.16 -3.08 -0.22
N PRO A 11 -18.29 -3.67 0.98
CA PRO A 11 -17.12 -4.03 1.78
C PRO A 11 -16.33 -5.15 1.11
N ALA A 12 -15.01 -5.19 1.31
CA ALA A 12 -14.17 -6.25 0.75
C ALA A 12 -14.55 -7.65 1.29
N GLU A 13 -15.19 -7.69 2.46
CA GLU A 13 -15.71 -8.86 3.15
C GLU A 13 -17.02 -9.41 2.55
N SER A 14 -17.64 -8.72 1.58
CA SER A 14 -18.86 -9.18 0.90
C SER A 14 -18.97 -8.52 -0.47
N LEU A 15 -18.33 -9.13 -1.46
CA LEU A 15 -18.25 -8.69 -2.85
C LEU A 15 -19.51 -9.10 -3.63
N PRO A 16 -20.10 -8.20 -4.44
CA PRO A 16 -21.32 -8.46 -5.19
C PRO A 16 -21.01 -9.22 -6.50
N VAL A 17 -20.38 -10.39 -6.37
CA VAL A 17 -20.02 -11.30 -7.46
C VAL A 17 -20.35 -12.75 -7.06
N GLU A 18 -20.55 -13.58 -8.08
CA GLU A 18 -20.89 -14.99 -7.90
C GLU A 18 -19.72 -15.79 -7.30
N ASP A 19 -20.05 -16.92 -6.69
CA ASP A 19 -19.06 -17.89 -6.21
C ASP A 19 -18.19 -18.38 -7.37
N ASN A 20 -16.89 -18.60 -7.12
CA ASN A 20 -15.94 -19.12 -8.10
C ASN A 20 -15.99 -18.39 -9.46
N SER A 21 -16.08 -17.06 -9.45
CA SER A 21 -16.21 -16.23 -10.66
C SER A 21 -14.97 -15.36 -10.94
N VAL A 22 -14.05 -15.27 -9.99
CA VAL A 22 -12.90 -14.37 -10.04
C VAL A 22 -11.60 -15.15 -10.13
N THR A 23 -10.70 -14.76 -11.05
CA THR A 23 -9.37 -15.38 -11.18
C THR A 23 -8.30 -14.70 -10.34
N LEU A 24 -8.48 -13.41 -10.03
CA LEU A 24 -7.53 -12.58 -9.29
C LEU A 24 -8.26 -11.56 -8.42
N ILE A 25 -7.94 -11.56 -7.12
CA ILE A 25 -8.29 -10.48 -6.19
C ILE A 25 -7.04 -9.66 -5.90
N GLN A 26 -7.15 -8.34 -5.94
CA GLN A 26 -6.08 -7.42 -5.56
C GLN A 26 -6.48 -6.58 -4.37
N ALA A 27 -5.63 -6.56 -3.33
CA ALA A 27 -5.71 -5.62 -2.22
C ALA A 27 -4.53 -4.64 -2.30
N ALA A 28 -4.70 -3.56 -3.06
CA ALA A 28 -3.66 -2.57 -3.34
C ALA A 28 -3.64 -1.47 -2.27
N ALA A 29 -2.62 -1.48 -1.40
CA ALA A 29 -2.46 -0.58 -0.27
C ALA A 29 -3.67 -0.53 0.69
N ALA A 30 -4.40 -1.65 0.82
CA ALA A 30 -5.67 -1.69 1.55
C ALA A 30 -5.77 -2.80 2.61
N LEU A 31 -4.97 -3.88 2.52
CA LEU A 31 -5.16 -5.07 3.35
C LEU A 31 -5.25 -4.76 4.85
N HIS A 32 -4.38 -3.89 5.37
CA HIS A 32 -4.36 -3.49 6.79
C HIS A 32 -5.65 -2.85 7.34
N TRP A 33 -6.58 -2.46 6.47
CA TRP A 33 -7.89 -1.95 6.87
C TRP A 33 -8.94 -3.03 7.08
N LEU A 34 -8.73 -4.22 6.50
CA LEU A 34 -9.75 -5.24 6.36
C LEU A 34 -9.86 -6.13 7.59
N ASN A 35 -11.02 -6.76 7.77
CA ASN A 35 -11.14 -7.90 8.65
C ASN A 35 -10.62 -9.15 7.95
N TYR A 36 -9.41 -9.59 8.28
CA TYR A 36 -8.73 -10.70 7.60
C TYR A 36 -9.57 -11.98 7.53
N GLU A 37 -10.17 -12.39 8.65
CA GLU A 37 -10.96 -13.63 8.71
C GLU A 37 -12.16 -13.58 7.77
N LYS A 38 -12.92 -12.47 7.77
CA LYS A 38 -14.08 -12.32 6.88
C LYS A 38 -13.65 -12.11 5.42
N PHE A 39 -12.63 -11.30 5.19
CA PHE A 39 -12.11 -11.01 3.87
C PHE A 39 -11.58 -12.26 3.17
N TYR A 40 -10.84 -13.11 3.88
CA TYR A 40 -10.32 -14.32 3.26
C TYR A 40 -11.37 -15.40 3.04
N ARG A 41 -12.38 -15.51 3.90
CA ARG A 41 -13.57 -16.33 3.61
C ARG A 41 -14.26 -15.87 2.32
N GLU A 42 -14.35 -14.56 2.13
CA GLU A 42 -14.92 -13.99 0.92
C GLU A 42 -14.04 -14.23 -0.31
N CYS A 43 -12.72 -14.12 -0.16
CA CYS A 43 -11.77 -14.50 -1.22
C CYS A 43 -11.97 -15.96 -1.62
N ASP A 44 -12.12 -16.87 -0.65
CA ASP A 44 -12.39 -18.27 -0.90
C ASP A 44 -13.71 -18.50 -1.61
N ARG A 45 -14.77 -17.76 -1.26
CA ARG A 45 -16.06 -17.88 -1.94
C ARG A 45 -15.95 -17.50 -3.41
N VAL A 46 -15.34 -16.36 -3.72
CA VAL A 46 -15.40 -15.78 -5.07
C VAL A 46 -14.27 -16.24 -6.00
N LEU A 47 -13.10 -16.64 -5.48
CA LEU A 47 -12.00 -17.11 -6.30
C LEU A 47 -12.33 -18.46 -6.94
N VAL A 48 -12.04 -18.62 -8.23
CA VAL A 48 -12.02 -19.95 -8.87
C VAL A 48 -10.95 -20.85 -8.21
N PRO A 49 -11.08 -22.18 -8.29
CA PRO A 49 -9.97 -23.08 -7.94
C PRO A 49 -8.70 -22.71 -8.71
N GLY A 50 -7.57 -22.55 -8.02
CA GLY A 50 -6.33 -22.04 -8.62
C GLY A 50 -6.27 -20.53 -8.82
N GLY A 51 -7.31 -19.77 -8.46
CA GLY A 51 -7.32 -18.31 -8.45
C GLY A 51 -6.35 -17.74 -7.41
N VAL A 52 -6.00 -16.46 -7.57
CA VAL A 52 -4.94 -15.81 -6.79
C VAL A 52 -5.47 -14.62 -5.99
N ILE A 53 -5.03 -14.48 -4.75
CA ILE A 53 -5.04 -13.21 -4.02
C ILE A 53 -3.65 -12.57 -4.13
N ALA A 54 -3.62 -11.28 -4.46
CA ALA A 54 -2.44 -10.45 -4.50
C ALA A 54 -2.64 -9.22 -3.61
N ALA A 55 -2.07 -9.23 -2.41
CA ALA A 55 -2.07 -8.07 -1.52
C ALA A 55 -0.72 -7.39 -1.58
N PHE A 56 -0.67 -6.13 -2.02
CA PHE A 56 0.58 -5.37 -2.09
C PHE A 56 0.41 -4.00 -1.48
N SER A 57 1.51 -3.44 -1.01
CA SER A 57 1.56 -2.05 -0.56
C SER A 57 2.96 -1.49 -0.77
N TYR A 58 3.12 -0.24 -0.38
CA TYR A 58 4.40 0.45 -0.33
C TYR A 58 4.62 0.99 1.09
N THR A 59 5.88 1.15 1.45
CA THR A 59 6.27 1.76 2.74
C THR A 59 6.57 3.25 2.55
N LEU A 60 6.97 3.93 3.62
CA LEU A 60 7.54 5.28 3.54
C LEU A 60 9.08 5.24 3.47
N ASN A 61 9.68 4.15 3.00
CA ASN A 61 11.09 4.08 2.66
C ASN A 61 11.26 4.57 1.23
N ILE A 62 11.70 5.82 1.10
CA ILE A 62 11.84 6.53 -0.17
C ILE A 62 13.31 6.84 -0.42
N HIS A 63 13.78 6.52 -1.61
CA HIS A 63 15.12 6.84 -2.10
C HIS A 63 15.00 7.86 -3.23
N PHE A 64 15.61 9.03 -3.06
CA PHE A 64 15.58 10.08 -4.08
C PHE A 64 16.72 9.87 -5.07
N ASP A 65 16.39 9.83 -6.37
CA ASP A 65 17.37 9.77 -7.45
C ASP A 65 17.67 11.22 -7.90
N HIS A 66 18.41 11.95 -7.07
CA HIS A 66 18.69 13.39 -7.23
C HIS A 66 20.14 13.73 -6.82
N PRO A 67 20.80 14.74 -7.43
CA PRO A 67 22.16 15.15 -7.01
C PRO A 67 22.27 15.56 -5.54
N LEU A 68 21.21 16.16 -4.99
CA LEU A 68 21.08 16.56 -3.58
C LEU A 68 20.28 15.52 -2.75
N ALA A 69 20.42 14.23 -3.06
CA ALA A 69 19.61 13.19 -2.42
C ALA A 69 19.81 13.10 -0.91
N ALA A 70 21.01 13.42 -0.39
CA ALA A 70 21.30 13.35 1.04
C ALA A 70 20.52 14.41 1.82
N GLU A 71 20.53 15.65 1.32
CA GLU A 71 19.83 16.80 1.89
C GLU A 71 18.31 16.57 1.86
N ILE A 72 17.79 16.08 0.74
CA ILE A 72 16.36 15.74 0.59
C ILE A 72 15.98 14.62 1.56
N ALA A 73 16.81 13.58 1.67
CA ALA A 73 16.56 12.45 2.55
C ALA A 73 16.57 12.84 4.03
N GLU A 74 17.42 13.80 4.44
CA GLU A 74 17.45 14.30 5.81
C GLU A 74 16.13 14.99 6.20
N VAL A 75 15.66 15.93 5.38
CA VAL A 75 14.37 16.60 5.61
C VAL A 75 13.22 15.59 5.62
N PHE A 76 13.21 14.67 4.65
CA PHE A 76 12.18 13.64 4.57
C PHE A 76 12.20 12.68 5.77
N LEU A 77 13.38 12.31 6.26
CA LEU A 77 13.53 11.45 7.44
C LEU A 77 12.98 12.14 8.68
N GLU A 78 13.19 13.44 8.84
CA GLU A 78 12.66 14.21 9.95
C GLU A 78 11.12 14.27 9.92
N MET A 79 10.55 14.53 8.73
CA MET A 79 9.10 14.49 8.50
C MET A 79 8.53 13.13 8.87
N LYS A 80 9.11 12.06 8.31
CA LYS A 80 8.70 10.68 8.56
C LYS A 80 8.79 10.33 10.03
N THR A 81 9.90 10.65 10.70
CA THR A 81 10.13 10.32 12.12
C THR A 81 9.04 10.92 12.99
N LYS A 82 8.72 12.20 12.78
CA LYS A 82 7.63 12.88 13.51
C LYS A 82 6.27 12.26 13.21
N LEU A 83 5.98 11.98 11.95
CA LEU A 83 4.70 11.40 11.54
C LEU A 83 4.52 9.97 12.04
N THR A 84 5.59 9.19 12.18
CA THR A 84 5.52 7.79 12.65
C THR A 84 5.79 7.63 14.15
N SER A 85 5.99 8.73 14.89
CA SER A 85 6.30 8.68 16.31
C SER A 85 5.13 8.16 17.14
N ALA A 86 5.41 7.73 18.38
CA ALA A 86 4.37 7.31 19.32
C ALA A 86 3.43 8.45 19.74
N ASP A 87 3.88 9.71 19.60
CA ASP A 87 3.11 10.90 19.96
C ASP A 87 2.08 11.29 18.88
N ASN A 88 2.17 10.71 17.68
CA ASN A 88 1.15 10.91 16.64
C ASN A 88 -0.02 9.92 16.86
N PRO A 89 -1.21 10.39 17.32
CA PRO A 89 -2.34 9.51 17.60
C PRO A 89 -2.92 8.85 16.33
N TYR A 90 -2.61 9.38 15.14
CA TYR A 90 -3.05 8.83 13.85
C TYR A 90 -2.11 7.75 13.31
N CYS A 91 -0.95 7.53 13.94
CA CYS A 91 -0.08 6.39 13.65
C CYS A 91 -0.61 5.15 14.38
N GLU A 92 -1.82 4.72 14.01
CA GLU A 92 -2.47 3.59 14.67
C GLU A 92 -1.76 2.26 14.35
N LYS A 93 -2.20 1.21 15.03
CA LYS A 93 -1.69 -0.15 14.80
C LYS A 93 -1.80 -0.56 13.33
N ARG A 94 -2.84 -0.14 12.60
CA ARG A 94 -3.11 -0.56 11.22
C ARG A 94 -2.13 0.09 10.23
N GLU A 95 -1.83 1.37 10.37
CA GLU A 95 -0.81 2.07 9.59
C GLU A 95 0.57 1.41 9.77
N LYS A 96 0.90 1.05 11.02
CA LYS A 96 2.17 0.38 11.36
C LYS A 96 2.35 -0.95 10.63
N LEU A 97 1.27 -1.69 10.35
CA LEU A 97 1.35 -2.94 9.59
C LEU A 97 1.92 -2.71 8.18
N THR A 98 1.50 -1.64 7.50
CA THR A 98 2.06 -1.29 6.18
C THR A 98 3.51 -0.88 6.28
N LEU A 99 3.86 -0.07 7.30
CA LEU A 99 5.26 0.34 7.54
C LEU A 99 6.17 -0.85 7.86
N GLN A 100 5.63 -1.88 8.50
CA GLN A 100 6.30 -3.15 8.79
C GLN A 100 6.13 -4.19 7.68
N LYS A 101 5.69 -3.79 6.48
CA LYS A 101 5.58 -4.68 5.30
C LYS A 101 4.72 -5.93 5.53
N TYR A 102 3.70 -5.82 6.38
CA TYR A 102 2.86 -6.96 6.79
C TYR A 102 3.66 -8.17 7.32
N THR A 103 4.77 -7.93 8.04
CA THR A 103 5.53 -9.02 8.68
C THR A 103 4.87 -9.55 9.95
N ASP A 104 3.89 -8.83 10.49
CA ASP A 104 3.16 -9.24 11.68
C ASP A 104 2.40 -10.56 11.42
N GLU A 105 2.48 -11.50 12.36
CA GLU A 105 1.87 -12.83 12.24
C GLU A 105 0.35 -12.79 12.07
N SER A 106 -0.30 -11.68 12.47
CA SER A 106 -1.72 -11.47 12.22
C SER A 106 -2.06 -11.25 10.74
N VAL A 107 -1.08 -10.94 9.88
CA VAL A 107 -1.27 -10.66 8.46
C VAL A 107 -0.69 -11.81 7.62
N GLN A 108 -1.45 -12.89 7.51
CA GLN A 108 -1.06 -14.05 6.71
C GLN A 108 -2.07 -14.31 5.59
N ILE A 109 -1.55 -14.65 4.41
CA ILE A 109 -2.38 -15.17 3.32
C ILE A 109 -2.73 -16.62 3.66
N PRO A 110 -4.02 -17.02 3.71
CA PRO A 110 -4.43 -18.31 4.26
C PRO A 110 -4.33 -19.45 3.23
N TYR A 111 -3.35 -19.38 2.34
CA TYR A 111 -3.12 -20.39 1.31
C TYR A 111 -1.75 -21.02 1.50
N ARG A 112 -1.71 -22.36 1.44
CA ARG A 112 -0.47 -23.14 1.53
C ARG A 112 0.49 -22.80 0.39
N ASP A 113 -0.03 -22.61 -0.82
CA ASP A 113 0.73 -22.06 -1.94
C ASP A 113 0.72 -20.53 -1.82
N SER A 114 1.68 -19.99 -1.07
CA SER A 114 1.86 -18.56 -0.88
C SER A 114 3.31 -18.14 -1.12
N LYS A 115 3.48 -16.89 -1.56
CA LYS A 115 4.78 -16.29 -1.84
C LYS A 115 4.77 -14.85 -1.36
N ARG A 116 5.82 -14.48 -0.65
CA ARG A 116 6.15 -13.10 -0.34
C ARG A 116 7.24 -12.59 -1.26
N ILE A 117 7.09 -11.36 -1.74
CA ILE A 117 8.10 -10.63 -2.50
C ILE A 117 8.34 -9.32 -1.76
N ASP A 118 9.57 -9.13 -1.29
CA ASP A 118 10.06 -7.90 -0.69
C ASP A 118 11.14 -7.27 -1.58
N ASN A 119 11.61 -6.09 -1.20
CA ASN A 119 12.71 -5.38 -1.86
C ASN A 119 12.40 -4.99 -3.32
N GLU A 120 11.12 -4.86 -3.65
CA GLU A 120 10.69 -4.26 -4.90
C GLU A 120 10.61 -2.74 -4.75
N TYR A 121 10.80 -2.02 -5.86
CA TYR A 121 10.75 -0.57 -5.84
C TYR A 121 9.87 -0.05 -6.97
N ILE A 122 8.95 0.84 -6.62
CA ILE A 122 8.19 1.59 -7.60
C ILE A 122 8.98 2.87 -7.91
N LYS A 123 9.49 2.99 -9.13
CA LYS A 123 10.11 4.21 -9.62
C LYS A 123 9.03 5.21 -10.04
N VAL A 124 9.11 6.41 -9.50
CA VAL A 124 8.19 7.51 -9.82
C VAL A 124 9.00 8.69 -10.34
N SER A 125 8.66 9.15 -11.54
CA SER A 125 9.16 10.42 -12.09
C SER A 125 8.03 11.43 -12.08
N THR A 126 8.23 12.54 -11.39
CA THR A 126 7.21 13.56 -11.14
C THR A 126 7.88 14.93 -10.94
N THR A 127 7.19 15.88 -10.32
CA THR A 127 7.75 17.17 -9.89
C THR A 127 7.82 17.24 -8.37
N VAL A 128 8.52 18.25 -7.82
CA VAL A 128 8.53 18.51 -6.37
C VAL A 128 7.10 18.67 -5.84
N ALA A 129 6.24 19.41 -6.54
CA ALA A 129 4.82 19.49 -6.20
C ALA A 129 4.12 18.13 -6.25
N GLY A 130 4.42 17.31 -7.26
CA GLY A 130 3.86 15.96 -7.37
C GLY A 130 4.20 15.08 -6.18
N PHE A 131 5.46 15.10 -5.73
CA PHE A 131 5.90 14.39 -4.54
C PHE A 131 5.20 14.89 -3.27
N LEU A 132 5.18 16.22 -3.03
CA LEU A 132 4.54 16.79 -1.84
C LEU A 132 3.02 16.51 -1.82
N LYS A 133 2.35 16.54 -2.98
CA LYS A 133 0.93 16.14 -3.11
C LYS A 133 0.72 14.67 -2.79
N PHE A 134 1.58 13.79 -3.31
CA PHE A 134 1.56 12.36 -2.97
C PHE A 134 1.73 12.16 -1.46
N TYR A 135 2.77 12.73 -0.87
CA TYR A 135 3.08 12.52 0.54
C TYR A 135 1.95 13.08 1.45
N ARG A 136 1.39 14.24 1.09
CA ARG A 136 0.19 14.80 1.75
C ARG A 136 -1.03 13.90 1.68
N SER A 137 -1.17 13.08 0.63
CA SER A 137 -2.33 12.21 0.41
C SER A 137 -2.32 10.93 1.26
N VAL A 138 -1.15 10.55 1.81
CA VAL A 138 -1.01 9.41 2.73
C VAL A 138 -1.90 9.65 3.95
N SER A 139 -2.72 8.67 4.33
CA SER A 139 -3.74 8.82 5.38
C SER A 139 -3.17 9.38 6.69
N LEU A 140 -2.05 8.82 7.15
CA LEU A 140 -1.30 9.25 8.33
C LEU A 140 -0.95 10.74 8.27
N VAL A 141 -0.40 11.19 7.14
CA VAL A 141 0.02 12.58 6.93
C VAL A 141 -1.20 13.49 6.90
N ARG A 142 -2.20 13.13 6.08
CA ARG A 142 -3.42 13.92 5.92
C ARG A 142 -4.17 14.13 7.23
N LEU A 143 -4.29 13.08 8.05
CA LEU A 143 -4.98 13.16 9.34
C LEU A 143 -4.20 14.04 10.31
N TYR A 144 -2.87 13.86 10.38
CA TYR A 144 -2.01 14.64 11.27
C TYR A 144 -2.01 16.14 10.94
N ILE A 145 -1.80 16.52 9.67
CA ILE A 145 -1.72 17.93 9.28
C ILE A 145 -3.06 18.67 9.43
N ASN A 146 -4.17 17.94 9.33
CA ASN A 146 -5.51 18.52 9.43
C ASN A 146 -6.05 18.50 10.87
N SER A 147 -5.32 17.95 11.83
CA SER A 147 -5.81 17.82 13.20
C SER A 147 -5.82 19.14 13.97
N CYS A 148 -4.88 20.03 13.69
CA CYS A 148 -4.81 21.37 14.25
C CYS A 148 -3.97 22.33 13.38
N PRO A 149 -4.16 23.66 13.50
CA PRO A 149 -3.42 24.65 12.72
C PRO A 149 -1.90 24.55 12.86
N GLU A 150 -1.39 24.22 14.04
CA GLU A 150 0.05 24.10 14.32
C GLU A 150 0.70 22.97 13.51
N ASN A 151 -0.02 21.86 13.30
CA ASN A 151 0.47 20.76 12.46
C ASN A 151 0.49 21.14 10.97
N MET A 152 -0.47 21.97 10.52
CA MET A 152 -0.46 22.52 9.16
C MET A 152 0.68 23.51 8.95
N GLU A 153 0.99 24.34 9.95
CA GLU A 153 2.13 25.27 9.91
C GLU A 153 3.47 24.51 9.90
N TRP A 154 3.59 23.47 10.71
CA TRP A 154 4.73 22.55 10.68
C TRP A 154 4.89 21.91 9.29
N TRP A 155 3.80 21.43 8.69
CA TRP A 155 3.82 20.85 7.34
C TRP A 155 4.30 21.86 6.29
N ASN A 156 3.83 23.11 6.33
CA ASN A 156 4.25 24.17 5.42
C ASN A 156 5.75 24.46 5.55
N THR A 157 6.25 24.54 6.79
CA THR A 157 7.69 24.70 7.08
C THR A 157 8.51 23.55 6.49
N CYS A 158 8.04 22.30 6.66
CA CYS A 158 8.70 21.14 6.07
C CYS A 158 8.67 21.16 4.53
N CYS A 159 7.57 21.60 3.91
CA CYS A 159 7.49 21.73 2.45
C CYS A 159 8.51 22.75 1.92
N GLN A 160 8.67 23.89 2.59
CA GLN A 160 9.67 24.89 2.23
C GLN A 160 11.09 24.31 2.34
N ARG A 161 11.42 23.70 3.48
CA ARG A 161 12.72 23.06 3.68
C ARG A 161 12.99 21.95 2.68
N PHE A 162 11.97 21.20 2.28
CA PHE A 162 12.09 20.17 1.24
C PHE A 162 12.44 20.77 -0.11
N MET A 163 11.82 21.90 -0.49
CA MET A 163 12.17 22.64 -1.71
C MET A 163 13.59 23.19 -1.67
N GLU A 164 13.99 23.77 -0.53
CA GLU A 164 15.37 24.23 -0.30
C GLU A 164 16.38 23.08 -0.44
N ALA A 165 16.09 21.91 0.13
CA ALA A 165 16.91 20.71 -0.02
C ALA A 165 16.94 20.17 -1.45
N CYS A 166 15.87 20.36 -2.22
CA CYS A 166 15.86 20.10 -3.66
C CYS A 166 16.66 21.15 -4.47
N GLY A 167 17.15 22.22 -3.83
CA GLY A 167 17.89 23.30 -4.48
C GLY A 167 17.02 24.12 -5.42
N THR A 168 15.71 24.21 -5.17
CA THR A 168 14.77 24.86 -6.08
C THR A 168 13.71 25.70 -5.36
N ALA A 169 13.26 26.76 -6.03
CA ALA A 169 12.05 27.51 -5.67
C ALA A 169 10.87 27.19 -6.60
N ASP A 170 11.09 26.41 -7.66
CA ASP A 170 10.07 26.02 -8.63
C ASP A 170 9.49 24.65 -8.29
N LEU A 171 8.20 24.64 -7.95
CA LEU A 171 7.44 23.43 -7.63
C LEU A 171 7.34 22.44 -8.80
N GLU A 172 7.50 22.91 -10.04
CA GLU A 172 7.46 22.07 -11.23
C GLU A 172 8.84 21.45 -11.58
N THR A 173 9.86 21.70 -10.76
CA THR A 173 11.17 21.06 -10.88
C THR A 173 11.02 19.54 -10.90
N PRO A 174 11.59 18.82 -11.89
CA PRO A 174 11.53 17.37 -11.95
C PRO A 174 12.18 16.70 -10.73
N LEU A 175 11.50 15.71 -10.18
CA LEU A 175 11.98 14.88 -9.09
C LEU A 175 11.70 13.42 -9.39
N THR A 176 12.72 12.57 -9.26
CA THR A 176 12.58 11.12 -9.38
C THR A 176 12.93 10.47 -8.05
N TYR A 177 12.12 9.50 -7.66
CA TYR A 177 12.36 8.71 -6.45
C TYR A 177 11.88 7.28 -6.65
N ARG A 178 12.35 6.40 -5.76
CA ARG A 178 11.96 5.01 -5.65
C ARG A 178 11.33 4.79 -4.28
N ILE A 179 10.13 4.24 -4.27
CA ILE A 179 9.43 3.87 -3.04
C ILE A 179 9.46 2.35 -2.90
N GLU A 180 9.86 1.87 -1.72
CA GLU A 180 9.90 0.45 -1.45
C GLU A 180 8.49 -0.14 -1.40
N ALA A 181 8.28 -1.21 -2.15
CA ALA A 181 7.04 -1.95 -2.26
C ALA A 181 7.25 -3.42 -1.88
N PHE A 182 6.15 -4.06 -1.52
CA PHE A 182 6.12 -5.47 -1.16
C PHE A 182 4.78 -6.08 -1.57
N LEU A 183 4.79 -7.40 -1.77
CA LEU A 183 3.66 -8.16 -2.28
C LEU A 183 3.55 -9.51 -1.56
N LEU A 184 2.34 -9.84 -1.16
CA LEU A 184 1.92 -11.13 -0.65
C LEU A 184 0.99 -11.78 -1.69
N LEU A 185 1.36 -12.96 -2.15
CA LEU A 185 0.60 -13.78 -3.08
C LEU A 185 0.12 -15.04 -2.38
N GLY A 186 -1.09 -15.48 -2.70
CA GLY A 186 -1.49 -16.84 -2.42
C GLY A 186 -2.47 -17.38 -3.45
N ARG A 187 -2.41 -18.69 -3.66
CA ARG A 187 -3.21 -19.39 -4.64
C ARG A 187 -4.22 -20.30 -3.92
N LYS A 188 -5.50 -20.09 -4.22
CA LYS A 188 -6.57 -20.98 -3.77
C LYS A 188 -6.29 -22.40 -4.29
N PRO A 189 -6.38 -23.45 -3.46
CA PRO A 189 -6.18 -24.82 -3.90
C PRO A 189 -7.06 -25.16 -5.11
N LYS A 190 -6.52 -25.99 -6.01
CA LYS A 190 -7.36 -26.63 -7.02
C LYS A 190 -8.26 -27.64 -6.32
N ILE A 191 -9.49 -27.82 -6.80
CA ILE A 191 -10.26 -29.00 -6.43
C ILE A 191 -9.45 -30.20 -6.96
N PRO A 192 -9.16 -31.22 -6.13
CA PRO A 192 -8.55 -32.44 -6.65
C PRO A 192 -9.35 -32.90 -7.86
N ALA A 193 -8.68 -33.32 -8.94
CA ALA A 193 -9.38 -34.17 -9.89
C ALA A 193 -10.01 -35.30 -9.07
N SER A 194 -11.29 -35.61 -9.27
CA SER A 194 -11.82 -36.86 -8.75
C SER A 194 -10.82 -37.93 -9.15
N ASP A 195 -10.29 -38.68 -8.18
CA ASP A 195 -9.62 -39.92 -8.49
C ASP A 195 -10.68 -40.76 -9.20
N ASP A 196 -10.64 -40.75 -10.53
CA ASP A 196 -11.48 -41.58 -11.36
C ASP A 196 -11.11 -43.01 -11.00
N CYS A 197 -12.00 -43.61 -10.23
CA CYS A 197 -12.20 -45.02 -9.98
C CYS A 197 -11.32 -45.97 -10.82
N GLU A 198 -10.11 -46.28 -10.35
CA GLU A 198 -9.46 -47.55 -10.69
C GLU A 198 -10.07 -48.67 -9.82
N TYR A 199 -11.31 -49.03 -10.16
CA TYR A 199 -11.79 -50.40 -10.01
C TYR A 199 -12.02 -50.93 -11.41
N ASN A 200 -11.03 -51.64 -11.94
CA ASN A 200 -11.18 -52.78 -12.86
C ASN A 200 -9.89 -53.59 -12.87
#